data_AF-A0A2G5UVY3-F1
#
_entry.id   AF-A0A2G5UVY3-F1
#
_cell.length_a   1.000
_cell.length_b   1.000
_cell.length_c   1.000
_cell.angle_alpha   90.00
_cell.angle_beta   90.00
_cell.angle_gamma   90.00
#
_symmetry.space_group_name_H-M   'P 1'
#
loop_
_entity.id
_entity.type
_entity.pdbx_description
1 polymer ?
#
loop_
_entity_poly.entity_id
_entity_poly.type
_entity_poly.pdbx_seq_one_letter_code
_entity_poly.pdbx_strand_id
1 'polypeptide(L)'
;MNPLVYLDRTGSSDHSLECDANRLPSCVINVLKVKGALPSIVCFERNIQHYGIEHAMKTFSAFIRSQYRQIRQCYDGPRGIQLQREAAQKTMSTRPNSIVEVPYLLINDYTPSVDMNNLKASAIGQMDQIDT
;
A
#
# COMPACT_ATOMS: atom_id res chain seq x y z
N MET A 1 -6.60 -7.87 -7.44
CA MET A 1 -5.44 -6.96 -7.30
C MET A 1 -5.19 -6.67 -5.83
N ASN A 2 -3.99 -6.98 -5.34
CA ASN A 2 -3.51 -6.53 -4.04
C ASN A 2 -2.55 -5.36 -4.35
N PRO A 3 -2.96 -4.09 -4.16
CA PRO A 3 -2.28 -2.94 -4.75
C PRO A 3 -0.98 -2.52 -4.04
N LEU A 4 -0.44 -3.33 -3.13
CA LEU A 4 0.74 -2.96 -2.34
C LEU A 4 2.00 -3.45 -3.02
N VAL A 5 2.35 -2.79 -4.12
CA VAL A 5 3.74 -2.71 -4.57
C VAL A 5 4.35 -1.51 -3.85
N TYR A 6 4.89 -1.74 -2.65
CA TYR A 6 5.92 -0.85 -2.13
C TYR A 6 7.24 -1.48 -2.54
N LEU A 7 7.78 -0.99 -3.66
CA LEU A 7 9.16 -1.22 -3.99
C LEU A 7 9.96 -0.09 -3.38
N ASP A 8 10.78 -0.49 -2.43
CA ASP A 8 12.10 0.03 -2.10
C ASP A 8 12.44 1.28 -2.91
N ARG A 9 12.34 2.46 -2.29
CA ARG A 9 13.02 3.63 -2.82
C ARG A 9 14.52 3.37 -2.69
N THR A 10 15.10 2.88 -3.78
CA THR A 10 16.53 2.66 -4.02
C THR A 10 17.44 3.44 -3.05
N GLY A 11 17.97 2.72 -2.06
CA GLY A 11 19.25 2.99 -1.42
C GLY A 11 19.34 4.22 -0.50
N SER A 12 18.94 4.06 0.77
CA SER A 12 19.72 4.56 1.93
C SER A 12 18.98 4.28 3.25
N SER A 13 19.58 3.47 4.13
CA SER A 13 19.39 3.44 5.61
C SER A 13 17.98 3.36 6.24
N ASP A 14 16.88 3.29 5.48
CA ASP A 14 15.48 3.41 5.94
C ASP A 14 14.65 2.12 5.70
N HIS A 15 15.34 0.98 5.51
CA HIS A 15 14.71 -0.31 5.16
C HIS A 15 13.71 -0.83 6.20
N SER A 16 13.87 -0.50 7.49
CA SER A 16 12.99 -1.04 8.54
C SER A 16 11.62 -0.37 8.56
N LEU A 17 11.55 0.96 8.43
CA LEU A 17 10.28 1.68 8.51
C LEU A 17 9.40 1.40 7.29
N GLU A 18 9.96 1.41 6.08
CA GLU A 18 9.21 1.10 4.86
C GLU A 18 8.71 -0.35 4.88
N CYS A 19 9.57 -1.29 5.30
CA CYS A 19 9.15 -2.67 5.45
C CYS A 19 8.09 -2.81 6.55
N ASP A 20 8.23 -2.17 7.71
CA ASP A 20 7.21 -2.28 8.76
C ASP A 20 5.89 -1.60 8.34
N ALA A 21 5.96 -0.48 7.60
CA ALA A 21 4.79 0.24 7.10
C ALA A 21 3.92 -0.63 6.18
N ASN A 22 4.53 -1.43 5.30
CA ASN A 22 3.83 -2.27 4.34
C ASN A 22 2.99 -3.39 4.97
N ARG A 23 3.28 -3.78 6.22
CA ARG A 23 2.50 -4.79 6.94
C ARG A 23 1.09 -4.32 7.20
N LEU A 24 0.92 -3.06 7.60
CA LEU A 24 -0.37 -2.57 8.08
C LEU A 24 -1.43 -2.53 6.96
N PRO A 25 -1.18 -1.91 5.79
CA PRO A 25 -2.09 -2.00 4.65
C PRO A 25 -2.36 -3.45 4.22
N SER A 26 -1.35 -4.33 4.24
CA SER A 26 -1.53 -5.76 3.90
C SER A 26 -2.51 -6.45 4.84
N CYS A 27 -2.41 -6.17 6.15
CA CYS A 27 -3.32 -6.69 7.15
C CYS A 27 -4.74 -6.12 7.03
N VAL A 28 -4.87 -4.83 6.74
CA VAL A 28 -6.16 -4.18 6.47
C VAL A 28 -6.86 -4.85 5.29
N ILE A 29 -6.15 -5.11 4.17
CA ILE A 29 -6.72 -5.81 3.01
C ILE A 29 -7.09 -7.25 3.35
N ASN A 30 -6.24 -7.96 4.08
CA ASN A 30 -6.51 -9.35 4.46
C ASN A 30 -7.83 -9.48 5.25
N VAL A 31 -8.09 -8.53 6.16
CA VAL A 31 -9.27 -8.52 7.04
C VAL A 31 -10.52 -7.92 6.35
N LEU A 32 -10.42 -6.73 5.77
CA LEU A 32 -11.56 -5.98 5.25
C LEU A 32 -11.88 -6.26 3.77
N LYS A 33 -10.94 -6.90 3.05
CA LYS A 33 -10.93 -7.00 1.58
C LYS A 33 -10.83 -5.62 0.92
N VAL A 34 -10.52 -5.60 -0.39
CA VAL A 34 -10.13 -4.37 -1.11
C VAL A 34 -11.16 -3.24 -0.95
N LYS A 35 -12.46 -3.54 -1.08
CA LYS A 35 -13.52 -2.52 -0.97
C LYS A 35 -13.60 -1.87 0.41
N GLY A 36 -13.43 -2.64 1.49
CA GLY A 36 -13.45 -2.10 2.85
C GLY A 36 -12.12 -1.49 3.29
N ALA A 37 -11.01 -1.88 2.65
CA ALA A 37 -9.67 -1.45 3.02
C ALA A 37 -9.31 -0.06 2.49
N LEU A 38 -9.87 0.36 1.34
CA LEU A 38 -9.40 1.53 0.60
C LEU A 38 -9.38 2.83 1.44
N PRO A 39 -10.43 3.20 2.20
CA PRO A 39 -10.39 4.43 3.00
C PRO A 39 -9.29 4.43 4.06
N SER A 40 -9.05 3.27 4.70
CA SER A 40 -7.99 3.11 5.70
C SER A 40 -6.59 3.20 5.09
N ILE A 41 -6.39 2.64 3.89
CA ILE A 41 -5.12 2.74 3.16
C ILE A 41 -4.84 4.18 2.76
N VAL A 42 -5.81 4.88 2.16
CA VAL A 42 -5.64 6.30 1.80
C VAL A 42 -5.33 7.15 3.03
N CYS A 43 -6.03 6.93 4.14
CA CYS A 43 -5.74 7.62 5.39
C CYS A 43 -4.32 7.31 5.90
N PHE A 44 -3.88 6.05 5.81
CA PHE A 44 -2.54 5.64 6.23
C PHE A 44 -1.45 6.36 5.40
N GLU A 45 -1.54 6.32 4.08
CA GLU A 45 -0.57 6.93 3.15
C GLU A 45 -0.41 8.45 3.39
N ARG A 46 -1.50 9.15 3.71
CA ARG A 46 -1.47 10.59 4.03
C ARG A 46 -0.78 10.93 5.35
N ASN A 47 -0.70 9.98 6.29
CA ASN A 47 -0.22 10.24 7.66
C ASN A 47 1.14 9.61 7.95
N ILE A 48 1.52 8.54 7.26
CA ILE A 48 2.72 7.75 7.57
C ILE A 48 4.01 8.59 7.46
N GLN A 49 4.08 9.52 6.50
CA GLN A 49 5.26 10.37 6.29
C GLN A 49 5.53 11.35 7.44
N HIS A 50 4.50 11.71 8.20
CA HIS A 50 4.60 12.75 9.23
C HIS A 50 4.55 12.22 10.66
N TYR A 51 3.84 11.11 10.89
CA TYR A 51 3.47 10.70 12.26
C TYR A 51 3.83 9.24 12.59
N GLY A 52 4.31 8.45 11.62
CA GLY A 52 4.64 7.04 11.83
C GLY A 52 3.42 6.10 11.89
N ILE A 53 3.69 4.80 11.97
CA ILE A 53 2.69 3.73 11.77
C ILE A 53 1.63 3.71 12.88
N GLU A 54 2.04 3.78 14.14
CA GLU A 54 1.12 3.74 15.30
C GLU A 54 0.11 4.89 15.27
N HIS A 55 0.59 6.10 14.95
CA HIS A 55 -0.28 7.26 14.85
C HIS A 55 -1.23 7.12 13.66
N ALA A 56 -0.72 6.76 12.48
CA ALA A 56 -1.54 6.57 11.29
C ALA A 56 -2.64 5.52 11.54
N MET A 57 -2.32 4.40 12.19
CA MET A 57 -3.28 3.36 12.58
C MET A 57 -4.37 3.89 13.52
N LYS A 58 -4.00 4.73 14.49
CA LYS A 58 -4.94 5.38 15.39
C LYS A 58 -5.88 6.32 14.63
N THR A 59 -5.37 7.10 13.67
CA THR A 59 -6.15 8.07 12.89
C THR A 59 -7.31 7.42 12.14
N PHE A 60 -7.10 6.26 11.51
CA PHE A 60 -8.18 5.55 10.81
C PHE A 60 -8.92 4.51 11.67
N SER A 61 -8.57 4.35 12.95
CA SER A 61 -9.13 3.30 13.82
C SER A 61 -10.65 3.34 13.95
N ALA A 62 -11.26 4.53 13.83
CA ALA A 62 -12.71 4.70 13.87
C ALA A 62 -13.42 3.98 12.71
N PHE A 63 -12.84 3.97 11.51
CA PHE A 63 -13.39 3.29 10.33
C PHE A 63 -13.35 1.77 10.45
N ILE A 64 -12.41 1.25 11.24
CA ILE A 64 -12.15 -0.19 11.37
C ILE A 64 -12.47 -0.71 12.77
N ARG A 65 -13.30 0.00 13.54
CA ARG A 65 -13.46 -0.22 14.99
C ARG A 65 -13.74 -1.67 15.36
N SER A 66 -14.62 -2.36 14.62
CA SER A 66 -14.97 -3.76 14.89
C SER A 66 -13.89 -4.76 14.45
N GLN A 67 -12.95 -4.36 13.60
CA GLN A 67 -11.85 -5.18 13.10
C GLN A 67 -10.47 -4.77 13.65
N TYR A 68 -10.39 -3.67 14.39
CA TYR A 68 -9.13 -3.05 14.84
C TYR A 68 -8.23 -4.06 15.54
N ARG A 69 -8.78 -4.84 16.49
CA ARG A 69 -8.01 -5.84 17.23
C ARG A 69 -7.43 -6.91 16.31
N GLN A 70 -8.20 -7.37 15.32
CA GLN A 70 -7.76 -8.39 14.37
C GLN A 70 -6.67 -7.83 13.44
N ILE A 71 -6.82 -6.59 12.98
CA ILE A 71 -5.83 -5.90 12.16
C ILE A 71 -4.53 -5.69 12.94
N ARG A 72 -4.63 -5.27 14.21
CA ARG A 72 -3.47 -5.11 15.11
C ARG A 72 -2.73 -6.43 15.34
N GLN A 73 -3.46 -7.49 15.65
CA GLN A 73 -2.89 -8.83 15.81
C GLN A 73 -2.21 -9.34 14.53
N CYS A 74 -2.76 -9.02 13.36
CA CYS A 74 -2.12 -9.33 12.09
C CYS A 74 -0.81 -8.55 11.93
N TYR A 75 -0.82 -7.25 12.23
CA TYR A 75 0.34 -6.36 12.08
C TYR A 75 1.50 -6.75 12.99
N ASP A 76 1.24 -6.97 14.28
CA ASP A 76 2.26 -7.36 15.27
C ASP A 76 2.68 -8.85 15.14
N GLY A 77 1.90 -9.64 14.40
CA GLY A 77 2.00 -11.09 14.37
C GLY A 77 2.71 -11.66 13.14
N PRO A 78 2.96 -12.98 13.13
CA PRO A 78 3.61 -13.67 12.02
C PRO A 78 2.79 -13.61 10.72
N ARG A 79 1.47 -13.39 10.80
CA ARG A 79 0.61 -13.24 9.61
C ARG A 79 0.99 -12.00 8.81
N GLY A 80 1.30 -10.87 9.45
CA GLY A 80 1.77 -9.66 8.76
C GLY A 80 3.04 -9.94 7.97
N ILE A 81 4.02 -10.62 8.58
CA ILE A 81 5.27 -11.02 7.93
C ILE A 81 5.02 -11.93 6.73
N GLN A 82 4.11 -12.91 6.88
CA GLN A 82 3.75 -13.81 5.78
C GLN A 82 3.14 -13.05 4.60
N LEU A 83 2.23 -12.11 4.87
CA LEU A 83 1.58 -11.30 3.84
C LEU A 83 2.60 -10.45 3.06
N GLN A 84 3.66 -9.97 3.71
CA GLN A 84 4.73 -9.27 3.00
C GLN A 84 5.50 -10.18 2.06
N ARG A 85 5.82 -11.41 2.48
CA ARG A 85 6.48 -12.39 1.61
C ARG A 85 5.61 -12.73 0.40
N GLU A 86 4.30 -12.92 0.61
CA GLU A 86 3.34 -13.13 -0.47
C GLU A 86 3.28 -11.92 -1.43
N ALA A 87 3.33 -10.70 -0.91
CA ALA A 87 3.37 -9.48 -1.72
C ALA A 87 4.66 -9.40 -2.53
N ALA A 88 5.82 -9.61 -1.91
CA ALA A 88 7.12 -9.63 -2.58
C ALA A 88 7.18 -10.67 -3.71
N GLN A 89 6.68 -11.88 -3.47
CA GLN A 89 6.58 -12.92 -4.50
C GLN A 89 5.71 -12.49 -5.68
N LYS A 90 4.58 -11.82 -5.43
CA LYS A 90 3.71 -11.29 -6.50
C LYS A 90 4.40 -10.20 -7.30
N THR A 91 5.09 -9.29 -6.63
CA THR A 91 5.90 -8.23 -7.27
C THR A 91 6.99 -8.85 -8.16
N MET A 92 7.76 -9.82 -7.66
CA MET A 92 8.82 -10.49 -8.41
C MET A 92 8.31 -11.33 -9.59
N SER A 93 7.09 -11.87 -9.49
CA SER A 93 6.48 -12.70 -10.54
C SER A 93 5.56 -11.91 -11.48
N THR A 94 5.48 -10.58 -11.33
CA THR A 94 4.65 -9.74 -12.19
C THR A 94 5.16 -9.78 -13.63
N ARG A 95 4.20 -9.87 -14.56
CA ARG A 95 4.39 -9.91 -16.02
C ARG A 95 3.52 -8.81 -16.66
N PRO A 96 3.79 -8.37 -17.89
CA PRO A 96 4.83 -8.85 -18.82
C PRO A 96 6.25 -8.35 -18.50
N ASN A 97 6.38 -7.18 -17.86
CA ASN A 97 7.67 -6.56 -17.57
C ASN A 97 8.00 -6.63 -16.08
N SER A 98 9.28 -6.84 -15.76
CA SER A 98 9.78 -6.69 -14.39
C SER A 98 9.51 -5.28 -13.87
N ILE A 99 9.12 -5.17 -12.61
CA ILE A 99 8.89 -3.88 -12.00
C ILE A 99 10.24 -3.28 -11.59
N VAL A 100 10.62 -2.17 -12.22
CA VAL A 100 11.88 -1.46 -11.97
C VAL A 100 11.69 -0.16 -11.17
N GLU A 101 10.47 0.35 -11.10
CA GLU A 101 10.11 1.57 -10.38
C GLU A 101 8.65 1.53 -9.88
N VAL A 102 8.32 2.42 -8.93
CA VAL A 102 6.97 2.60 -8.39
C VAL A 102 6.45 4.03 -8.56
N PRO A 103 5.12 4.22 -8.68
CA PRO A 103 4.08 3.19 -8.69
C PRO A 103 4.02 2.41 -10.02
N TYR A 104 3.72 1.11 -9.94
CA TYR A 104 3.52 0.25 -11.11
C TYR A 104 2.04 -0.09 -11.27
N LEU A 105 1.46 0.24 -12.43
CA LEU A 105 0.05 0.06 -12.72
C LEU A 105 -0.14 -1.00 -13.81
N LEU A 106 -1.01 -1.97 -13.53
CA LEU A 106 -1.49 -2.96 -14.48
C LEU A 106 -2.94 -2.66 -14.84
N ILE A 107 -3.19 -2.44 -16.12
CA ILE A 107 -4.53 -2.26 -16.68
C ILE A 107 -4.71 -3.38 -17.70
N ASN A 108 -5.64 -4.31 -17.43
CA ASN A 108 -5.86 -5.50 -18.28
C ASN A 108 -4.58 -6.30 -18.56
N ASP A 109 -3.78 -6.57 -17.51
CA ASP A 109 -2.50 -7.27 -17.58
C ASP A 109 -1.43 -6.59 -18.47
N TYR A 110 -1.69 -5.34 -18.87
CA TYR A 110 -0.75 -4.49 -19.58
C TYR A 110 -0.27 -3.36 -18.65
N THR A 111 1.04 -3.15 -18.65
CA THR A 111 1.68 -1.98 -18.06
C THR A 111 1.87 -0.96 -19.19
N PRO A 112 1.17 0.18 -19.15
CA PRO A 112 1.49 1.25 -20.07
C PRO A 112 2.86 1.81 -19.74
N SER A 113 3.73 1.99 -20.74
CA SER A 113 4.99 2.69 -20.50
C SER A 113 4.70 4.12 -20.05
N VAL A 114 5.45 4.58 -19.05
CA VAL A 114 5.44 5.99 -18.60
C VAL A 114 5.79 6.95 -19.74
N ASP A 115 6.51 6.48 -20.76
CA ASP A 115 6.87 7.25 -21.95
C ASP A 115 5.72 7.43 -22.95
N MET A 116 4.74 6.52 -23.00
CA MET A 116 3.62 6.61 -23.96
C MET A 116 2.32 7.15 -23.36
N ASN A 117 2.20 7.13 -22.03
CA ASN A 117 1.02 7.67 -21.38
C ASN A 117 1.35 8.96 -20.65
N ASN A 118 0.59 10.02 -20.98
CA ASN A 118 0.56 11.31 -20.27
C ASN A 118 0.06 11.20 -18.79
N LEU A 119 0.21 10.04 -18.17
CA LEU A 119 -0.03 9.79 -16.76
C LEU A 119 1.12 10.40 -15.95
N LYS A 120 1.01 11.71 -15.68
CA LYS A 120 1.84 12.33 -14.64
C LYS A 120 1.52 11.64 -13.32
N ALA A 121 2.48 11.01 -12.67
CA ALA A 121 2.31 10.44 -11.33
C ALA A 121 1.79 11.48 -10.31
N SER A 122 2.09 12.77 -10.54
CA SER A 122 1.55 13.90 -9.77
C SER A 122 0.06 14.19 -9.99
N ALA A 123 -0.55 13.71 -11.07
CA ALA A 123 -1.99 13.89 -11.34
C ALA A 123 -2.88 12.99 -10.49
N ILE A 124 -2.34 11.89 -9.92
CA ILE A 124 -3.09 11.03 -8.99
C ILE A 124 -3.43 11.79 -7.70
N GLY A 125 -2.62 12.79 -7.31
CA GLY A 125 -2.91 13.69 -6.19
C GLY A 125 -3.98 14.76 -6.49
N GLN A 126 -4.41 14.94 -7.74
CA GLN A 126 -5.40 15.96 -8.13
C GLN A 126 -6.84 15.44 -8.18
N MET A 127 -7.06 14.12 -8.07
CA MET A 127 -8.42 13.58 -8.00
C MET A 127 -9.12 13.86 -6.66
N ASP A 128 -8.44 14.47 -5.69
CA ASP A 128 -9.00 14.98 -4.43
C ASP A 128 -9.65 16.39 -4.54
N GLN A 129 -9.70 17.00 -5.73
CA GLN A 129 -10.27 18.34 -5.93
C GLN A 129 -11.56 18.39 -6.75
N ILE A 130 -12.15 17.25 -7.09
CA ILE A 130 -13.47 17.21 -7.74
C ILE A 130 -14.44 16.56 -6.76
N ASP A 131 -14.93 17.38 -5.82
CA ASP A 131 -16.31 17.42 -5.35
C ASP A 131 -16.37 18.49 -4.25
N THR A 132 -16.65 19.73 -4.66
CA THR A 132 -17.26 20.78 -3.81
C THR A 132 -18.71 20.93 -4.24
#